data_AF-A0A0B2X4A9-F1
#
_entry.id   AF-A0A0B2X4A9-F1
#
_cell.length_a   1.000
_cell.length_b   1.000
_cell.length_c   1.000
_cell.angle_alpha   90.00
_cell.angle_beta   90.00
_cell.angle_gamma   90.00
#
_symmetry.space_group_name_H-M   'P 1'
#
loop_
_entity.id
_entity.type
_entity.pdbx_description
1 polymer ?
#
loop_
_entity_poly.entity_id
_entity_poly.type
_entity_poly.pdbx_seq_one_letter_code
_entity_poly.pdbx_strand_id
1 'polypeptide(L)'
;MINTLNAASPNHSLPQPVVGDDTNWNGQKTCVEISRIMEFGHKGVLNEDGIHVDMDRLKKGEVNMAVTFKDGVILGADSRTTTGAYIANRVTDKLTRVHDTIWCCRSGSAADTQAVADIVQYQLGLFAMHSGKPPMTQTAASIFQEICYANKDRLSAGLIIAGWDERFGGQVYSIPLGGSLHKQAYAIGGSGSTYIYGYCDANWKEGMEKDEAVNFVKGALREAIKWDGSSGGVIRMVVLTKEGADRHLYLPDTDYKVRHD
;
A
#
# COMPACT_ATOMS: atom_id res chain seq x y z
N MET A 1 26.46 7.13 -80.30
CA MET A 1 25.52 8.24 -80.01
C MET A 1 25.16 8.12 -78.53
N ILE A 2 25.98 8.60 -77.60
CA ILE A 2 26.16 10.01 -77.17
C ILE A 2 24.82 10.64 -76.77
N ASN A 3 24.59 10.71 -75.45
CA ASN A 3 24.39 11.93 -74.66
C ASN A 3 24.15 11.52 -73.20
N THR A 4 24.64 12.14 -72.13
CA THR A 4 25.76 13.08 -71.85
C THR A 4 25.72 13.28 -70.32
N LEU A 5 26.89 13.33 -69.65
CA LEU A 5 27.28 14.22 -68.53
C LEU A 5 26.45 14.16 -67.21
N ASN A 6 26.96 14.32 -65.99
CA ASN A 6 28.28 14.71 -65.49
C ASN A 6 28.37 14.37 -63.98
N ALA A 7 29.61 14.34 -63.50
CA ALA A 7 30.03 14.14 -62.12
C ALA A 7 29.63 15.25 -61.13
N ALA A 8 29.56 14.92 -59.83
CA ALA A 8 30.21 15.66 -58.73
C ALA A 8 29.99 14.97 -57.37
N SER A 9 31.02 15.00 -56.53
CA SER A 9 31.12 14.44 -55.19
C SER A 9 30.49 15.38 -54.12
N PRO A 10 30.61 15.09 -52.80
CA PRO A 10 29.62 15.43 -51.78
C PRO A 10 29.77 16.86 -51.26
N ASN A 11 28.67 17.47 -50.85
CA ASN A 11 28.65 18.52 -49.82
C ASN A 11 27.20 18.74 -49.37
N HIS A 12 26.79 18.07 -48.30
CA HIS A 12 25.83 18.69 -47.41
C HIS A 12 26.26 18.43 -45.98
N SER A 13 26.97 19.43 -45.46
CA SER A 13 27.26 19.64 -44.05
C SER A 13 26.00 19.42 -43.22
N LEU A 14 26.07 18.47 -42.29
CA LEU A 14 25.14 18.37 -41.17
C LEU A 14 25.05 19.74 -40.48
N PRO A 15 23.85 20.24 -40.13
CA PRO A 15 23.74 21.45 -39.33
C PRO A 15 24.41 21.21 -37.98
N GLN A 16 25.50 21.94 -37.72
CA GLN A 16 26.11 22.01 -36.40
C GLN A 16 25.10 22.65 -35.43
N PRO A 17 24.92 22.12 -34.22
CA PRO A 17 24.09 22.78 -33.22
C PRO A 17 24.72 24.14 -32.90
N VAL A 18 23.93 25.20 -33.08
CA VAL A 18 24.31 26.54 -32.64
C VAL A 18 24.33 26.51 -31.11
N VAL A 19 25.53 26.54 -30.53
CA VAL A 19 25.72 26.74 -29.09
C VAL A 19 25.29 28.18 -28.81
N GLY A 20 24.10 28.34 -28.24
CA GLY A 20 23.71 29.60 -27.60
C GLY A 20 24.57 29.79 -26.36
N ASP A 21 25.40 30.82 -26.37
CA ASP A 21 26.17 31.27 -25.20
C ASP A 21 25.21 31.84 -24.14
N ASP A 22 24.72 30.98 -23.25
CA ASP A 22 24.05 31.41 -22.01
C ASP A 22 25.09 31.54 -20.88
N THR A 23 26.07 32.41 -21.07
CA THR A 23 26.94 32.85 -19.97
C THR A 23 26.31 34.04 -19.26
N ASN A 24 25.84 33.83 -18.03
CA ASN A 24 25.54 34.93 -17.11
C ASN A 24 26.76 35.16 -16.19
N TRP A 25 27.00 36.43 -15.83
CA TRP A 25 28.20 37.04 -15.21
C TRP A 25 28.74 36.37 -13.92
N ASN A 26 28.16 35.29 -13.39
CA ASN A 26 28.53 34.74 -12.07
C ASN A 26 28.79 33.22 -12.00
N GLY A 27 29.14 32.56 -13.11
CA GLY A 27 29.89 31.29 -13.08
C GLY A 27 29.32 30.13 -12.26
N GLN A 28 27.99 30.00 -12.11
CA GLN A 28 27.35 28.87 -11.43
C GLN A 28 26.50 28.07 -12.42
N LYS A 29 26.84 26.77 -12.59
CA LYS A 29 26.07 25.82 -13.39
C LYS A 29 24.80 25.44 -12.61
N THR A 30 23.63 25.72 -13.16
CA THR A 30 22.34 25.23 -12.64
C THR A 30 22.11 23.79 -13.11
N CYS A 31 21.91 22.87 -12.16
CA CYS A 31 21.45 21.51 -12.44
C CYS A 31 20.00 21.54 -12.96
N VAL A 32 19.82 21.78 -14.26
CA VAL A 32 18.55 21.57 -14.96
C VAL A 32 18.83 20.69 -16.19
N GLU A 33 19.32 19.47 -15.94
CA GLU A 33 19.56 18.52 -17.04
C GLU A 33 19.44 17.05 -16.62
N ILE A 34 18.42 16.73 -15.81
CA ILE A 34 17.97 15.34 -15.56
C ILE A 34 16.48 15.17 -15.95
N SER A 35 15.90 16.11 -16.71
CA SER A 35 14.48 16.02 -17.12
C SER A 35 14.25 15.57 -18.57
N ARG A 36 15.27 15.05 -19.28
CA ARG A 36 15.14 14.75 -20.72
C ARG A 36 15.63 13.37 -21.17
N ILE A 37 15.71 12.39 -20.28
CA ILE A 37 16.02 10.98 -20.63
C ILE A 37 14.94 10.06 -20.05
N MET A 38 13.68 10.25 -20.43
CA MET A 38 12.61 9.22 -20.28
C MET A 38 11.46 9.43 -21.30
N GLU A 39 11.77 9.83 -22.53
CA GLU A 39 10.84 9.70 -23.67
C GLU A 39 11.08 8.36 -24.38
N PHE A 40 10.62 7.25 -23.79
CA PHE A 40 10.32 6.03 -24.52
C PHE A 40 9.18 5.30 -23.79
N GLY A 41 7.97 5.46 -24.32
CA GLY A 41 6.77 4.85 -23.74
C GLY A 41 5.50 5.35 -24.41
N HIS A 42 5.42 5.25 -25.74
CA HIS A 42 4.21 5.55 -26.48
C HIS A 42 3.21 4.39 -26.33
N LYS A 43 2.28 4.45 -25.36
CA LYS A 43 0.96 3.79 -25.43
C LYS A 43 -0.06 4.52 -24.54
N GLY A 44 -1.15 4.96 -25.17
CA GLY A 44 -2.42 5.24 -24.48
C GLY A 44 -3.01 6.62 -24.72
N VAL A 45 -3.46 6.90 -25.95
CA VAL A 45 -4.55 7.85 -26.16
C VAL A 45 -5.79 7.04 -26.52
N LEU A 46 -6.79 7.01 -25.63
CA LEU A 46 -8.23 6.91 -25.93
C LEU A 46 -8.98 7.57 -24.75
N ASN A 47 -9.88 8.51 -25.07
CA ASN A 47 -10.64 9.33 -24.13
C ASN A 47 -11.98 8.70 -23.72
N GLU A 48 -12.51 9.26 -22.62
CA GLU A 48 -13.92 9.52 -22.24
C GLU A 48 -14.78 8.36 -21.66
N ASP A 49 -15.03 8.47 -20.34
CA ASP A 49 -16.08 7.85 -19.50
C ASP A 49 -15.90 6.44 -18.90
N GLY A 50 -14.71 5.85 -18.98
CA GLY A 50 -14.38 4.66 -18.19
C GLY A 50 -13.65 5.01 -16.88
N ILE A 51 -14.07 4.49 -15.73
CA ILE A 51 -13.15 4.32 -14.58
C ILE A 51 -12.12 3.28 -15.03
N HIS A 52 -11.03 3.75 -15.63
CA HIS A 52 -9.89 2.91 -15.95
C HIS A 52 -9.10 2.66 -14.67
N VAL A 53 -9.38 1.53 -14.02
CA VAL A 53 -8.46 1.00 -13.01
C VAL A 53 -7.22 0.54 -13.77
N ASP A 54 -6.14 1.31 -13.65
CA ASP A 54 -4.83 0.94 -14.17
C ASP A 54 -4.39 -0.37 -13.49
N MET A 55 -4.53 -1.48 -14.21
CA MET A 55 -4.19 -2.81 -13.71
C MET A 55 -2.70 -2.97 -13.40
N ASP A 56 -1.83 -2.10 -13.95
CA ASP A 56 -0.41 -2.09 -13.64
C ASP A 56 -0.12 -1.38 -12.29
N ARG A 57 -1.03 -0.52 -11.81
CA ARG A 57 -0.96 0.07 -10.45
C ARG A 57 -1.37 -0.90 -9.35
N LEU A 58 -2.12 -1.95 -9.67
CA LEU A 58 -2.44 -3.02 -8.74
C LEU A 58 -1.23 -3.95 -8.61
N LYS A 59 -0.40 -3.67 -7.61
CA LYS A 59 0.68 -4.57 -7.25
C LYS A 59 0.10 -5.94 -6.87
N LYS A 60 0.66 -6.99 -7.45
CA LYS A 60 0.25 -8.38 -7.26
C LYS A 60 0.74 -8.87 -5.88
N GLY A 61 -0.16 -9.30 -5.00
CA GLY A 61 0.17 -10.28 -3.93
C GLY A 61 0.12 -9.89 -2.49
N GLU A 62 -1.04 -9.48 -2.00
CA GLU A 62 -1.21 -9.18 -0.58
C GLU A 62 -2.64 -9.53 -0.16
N VAL A 63 -2.81 -10.06 1.04
CA VAL A 63 -4.12 -10.14 1.69
C VAL A 63 -3.99 -9.60 3.10
N ASN A 64 -4.77 -8.56 3.36
CA ASN A 64 -4.85 -7.91 4.65
C ASN A 64 -6.32 -7.85 5.08
N MET A 65 -6.56 -7.97 6.38
CA MET A 65 -7.88 -7.88 6.98
C MET A 65 -7.79 -7.14 8.32
N ALA A 66 -8.84 -6.41 8.67
CA ALA A 66 -9.09 -5.99 10.04
C ALA A 66 -10.56 -6.20 10.41
N VAL A 67 -10.82 -6.53 11.69
CA VAL A 67 -12.17 -6.77 12.20
C VAL A 67 -12.31 -6.22 13.62
N THR A 68 -13.41 -5.54 13.90
CA THR A 68 -13.78 -5.16 15.26
C THR A 68 -14.43 -6.33 15.97
N PHE A 69 -14.10 -6.51 17.23
CA PHE A 69 -14.72 -7.47 18.14
C PHE A 69 -15.12 -6.76 19.43
N LYS A 70 -15.79 -7.46 20.36
CA LYS A 70 -16.40 -6.86 21.55
C LYS A 70 -15.49 -5.94 22.35
N ASP A 71 -14.24 -6.37 22.59
CA ASP A 71 -13.30 -5.65 23.45
C ASP A 71 -12.20 -4.92 22.68
N GLY A 72 -12.23 -4.94 21.34
CA GLY A 72 -11.20 -4.27 20.55
C GLY A 72 -11.22 -4.55 19.06
N VAL A 73 -10.03 -4.60 18.46
CA VAL A 73 -9.85 -4.78 17.01
C VAL A 73 -8.69 -5.70 16.70
N ILE A 74 -8.81 -6.48 15.63
CA ILE A 74 -7.76 -7.38 15.14
C ILE A 74 -7.34 -6.94 13.76
N LEU A 75 -6.03 -6.89 13.52
CA LEU A 75 -5.45 -6.79 12.18
C LEU A 75 -4.76 -8.10 11.84
N GLY A 76 -4.83 -8.53 10.58
CA GLY A 76 -4.15 -9.71 10.09
C GLY A 76 -3.67 -9.54 8.65
N ALA A 77 -2.52 -10.13 8.34
CA ALA A 77 -1.93 -10.09 7.02
C ALA A 77 -1.09 -11.34 6.72
N ASP A 78 -0.94 -11.66 5.44
CA ASP A 78 0.07 -12.60 4.97
C ASP A 78 1.48 -11.97 4.95
N SER A 79 2.51 -12.76 4.68
CA SER A 79 3.92 -12.32 4.77
C SER A 79 4.70 -12.39 3.46
N ARG A 80 4.08 -12.83 2.37
CA ARG A 80 4.76 -12.95 1.07
C ARG A 80 4.78 -11.60 0.37
N THR A 81 5.92 -11.26 -0.22
CA THR A 81 6.06 -10.14 -1.15
C THR A 81 6.63 -10.68 -2.47
N THR A 82 5.94 -10.41 -3.57
CA THR A 82 6.34 -10.84 -4.91
C THR A 82 6.78 -9.68 -5.80
N THR A 83 7.71 -9.97 -6.71
CA THR A 83 8.06 -9.12 -7.85
C THR A 83 7.78 -9.92 -9.11
N GLY A 84 6.62 -9.68 -9.73
CA GLY A 84 6.10 -10.56 -10.77
C GLY A 84 5.86 -11.97 -10.24
N ALA A 85 6.37 -12.99 -10.92
CA ALA A 85 6.28 -14.38 -10.48
C ALA A 85 7.33 -14.77 -9.41
N TYR A 86 8.31 -13.91 -9.15
CA TYR A 86 9.39 -14.18 -8.21
C TYR A 86 8.98 -13.78 -6.79
N ILE A 87 9.17 -14.68 -5.82
CA ILE A 87 8.96 -14.37 -4.40
C ILE A 87 10.20 -13.64 -3.87
N ALA A 88 10.10 -12.32 -3.75
CA ALA A 88 11.17 -11.46 -3.26
C ALA A 88 11.41 -11.64 -1.76
N ASN A 89 10.36 -11.81 -0.97
CA ASN A 89 10.45 -12.07 0.46
C ASN A 89 9.28 -12.95 0.92
N ARG A 90 9.54 -13.92 1.81
CA ARG A 90 8.53 -14.86 2.34
C ARG A 90 7.98 -14.47 3.71
N VAL A 91 8.63 -13.56 4.43
CA VAL A 91 8.37 -13.30 5.87
C VAL A 91 8.19 -11.81 6.18
N THR A 92 7.84 -11.01 5.17
CA THR A 92 7.56 -9.58 5.30
C THR A 92 6.52 -9.30 6.38
N ASP A 93 6.73 -8.23 7.13
CA ASP A 93 5.76 -7.72 8.08
C ASP A 93 4.97 -6.57 7.44
N LYS A 94 3.71 -6.83 7.10
CA LYS A 94 2.80 -5.86 6.47
C LYS A 94 1.99 -5.06 7.50
N LEU A 95 2.12 -5.43 8.78
CA LEU A 95 1.48 -4.74 9.91
C LEU A 95 2.49 -3.76 10.51
N THR A 96 2.23 -2.46 10.35
CA THR A 96 3.09 -1.40 10.86
C THR A 96 2.43 -0.74 12.06
N ARG A 97 3.17 -0.66 13.17
CA ARG A 97 2.77 0.14 14.34
C ARG A 97 3.02 1.62 14.03
N VAL A 98 1.97 2.41 13.96
CA VAL A 98 2.08 3.88 13.74
C VAL A 98 1.98 4.66 15.04
N HIS A 99 1.29 4.10 16.04
CA HIS A 99 1.26 4.57 17.42
C HIS A 99 1.09 3.34 18.34
N ASP A 100 1.28 3.48 19.65
CA ASP A 100 1.12 2.34 20.58
C ASP A 100 -0.28 1.72 20.56
N THR A 101 -1.29 2.54 20.25
CA THR A 101 -2.70 2.15 20.17
C THR A 101 -3.23 1.97 18.74
N ILE A 102 -2.40 2.24 17.71
CA ILE A 102 -2.85 2.30 16.31
C ILE A 102 -1.86 1.58 15.39
N TRP A 103 -2.39 0.71 14.56
CA TRP A 103 -1.66 -0.06 13.57
C TRP A 103 -2.27 0.13 12.18
N CYS A 104 -1.46 -0.11 11.15
CA CYS A 104 -1.95 -0.16 9.78
C CYS A 104 -1.48 -1.43 9.05
N CYS A 105 -2.37 -1.96 8.22
CA CYS A 105 -2.01 -2.91 7.19
C CYS A 105 -1.64 -2.15 5.92
N ARG A 106 -0.49 -2.49 5.35
CA ARG A 106 0.01 -1.88 4.10
C ARG A 106 -0.28 -2.78 2.92
N SER A 107 -0.91 -2.22 1.89
CA SER A 107 -1.02 -2.88 0.58
C SER A 107 -0.79 -1.94 -0.60
N GLY A 108 -0.25 -2.46 -1.70
CA GLY A 108 0.17 -1.70 -2.88
C GLY A 108 1.69 -1.54 -2.96
N SER A 109 2.16 -0.44 -3.53
CA SER A 109 3.59 -0.15 -3.63
C SER A 109 4.24 -0.19 -2.24
N ALA A 110 5.28 -1.02 -2.09
CA ALA A 110 5.94 -1.17 -0.79
C ALA A 110 6.63 0.14 -0.38
N ALA A 111 7.22 0.85 -1.34
CA ALA A 111 7.87 2.12 -1.10
C ALA A 111 6.85 3.19 -0.66
N ASP A 112 5.75 3.32 -1.40
CA ASP A 112 4.71 4.32 -1.13
C ASP A 112 4.08 4.09 0.25
N THR A 113 3.65 2.86 0.53
CA THR A 113 2.98 2.53 1.79
C THR A 113 3.90 2.65 3.00
N GLN A 114 5.20 2.37 2.85
CA GLN A 114 6.18 2.59 3.92
C GLN A 114 6.38 4.08 4.17
N ALA A 115 6.64 4.87 3.13
CA ALA A 115 6.83 6.31 3.26
C ALA A 115 5.63 6.99 3.92
N VAL A 116 4.40 6.65 3.50
CA VAL A 116 3.19 7.20 4.11
C VAL A 116 3.08 6.78 5.58
N ALA A 117 3.33 5.52 5.92
CA ALA A 117 3.27 5.05 7.31
C ALA A 117 4.29 5.76 8.21
N ASP A 118 5.51 5.98 7.72
CA ASP A 118 6.58 6.66 8.47
C ASP A 118 6.24 8.15 8.71
N ILE A 119 5.69 8.84 7.69
CA ILE A 119 5.23 10.22 7.81
C ILE A 119 4.11 10.32 8.87
N VAL A 120 3.13 9.42 8.81
CA VAL A 120 2.02 9.44 9.76
C VAL A 120 2.48 9.09 11.17
N GLN A 121 3.37 8.11 11.32
CA GLN A 121 3.95 7.79 12.63
C GLN A 121 4.64 9.01 13.25
N TYR A 122 5.42 9.76 12.47
CA TYR A 122 6.06 10.99 12.93
C TYR A 122 5.03 12.05 13.35
N GLN A 123 4.00 12.31 12.52
CA GLN A 123 2.97 13.30 12.82
C GLN A 123 2.14 12.93 14.06
N LEU A 124 1.81 11.64 14.23
CA LEU A 124 1.11 11.14 15.41
C LEU A 124 1.96 11.25 16.68
N GLY A 125 3.27 11.00 16.58
CA GLY A 125 4.20 11.20 17.70
C GLY A 125 4.24 12.65 18.15
N LEU A 126 4.35 13.60 17.21
CA LEU A 126 4.29 15.03 17.51
C LEU A 126 2.94 15.44 18.13
N PHE A 127 1.84 14.92 17.58
CA PHE A 127 0.50 15.17 18.11
C PHE A 127 0.37 14.69 19.56
N ALA A 128 0.85 13.48 19.87
CA ALA A 128 0.81 12.91 21.21
C ALA A 128 1.65 13.74 22.20
N MET A 129 2.85 14.16 21.80
CA MET A 129 3.72 15.01 22.62
C MET A 129 3.10 16.38 22.90
N HIS A 130 2.44 16.99 21.91
CA HIS A 130 1.83 18.31 22.06
C HIS A 130 0.54 18.27 22.88
N SER A 131 -0.31 17.27 22.64
CA SER A 131 -1.61 17.14 23.32
C SER A 131 -1.52 16.49 24.70
N GLY A 132 -0.41 15.81 25.01
CA GLY A 132 -0.23 15.03 26.23
C GLY A 132 -1.17 13.82 26.33
N LYS A 133 -1.81 13.42 25.22
CA LYS A 133 -2.79 12.33 25.16
C LYS A 133 -2.53 11.43 23.94
N PRO A 134 -2.87 10.14 24.01
CA PRO A 134 -2.78 9.26 22.85
C PRO A 134 -3.73 9.76 21.74
N PRO A 135 -3.29 9.74 20.46
CA PRO A 135 -4.14 10.08 19.33
C PRO A 135 -5.30 9.09 19.19
N MET A 136 -6.43 9.58 18.71
CA MET A 136 -7.57 8.74 18.36
C MET A 136 -7.33 8.05 17.01
N THR A 137 -7.92 6.86 16.83
CA THR A 137 -7.83 6.11 15.57
C THR A 137 -8.36 6.91 14.39
N GLN A 138 -9.46 7.64 14.59
CA GLN A 138 -10.02 8.54 13.59
C GLN A 138 -9.02 9.62 13.13
N THR A 139 -8.25 10.21 14.06
CA THR A 139 -7.26 11.24 13.73
C THR A 139 -6.17 10.66 12.84
N ALA A 140 -5.64 9.48 13.18
CA ALA A 140 -4.67 8.79 12.33
C ALA A 140 -5.24 8.50 10.94
N ALA A 141 -6.48 8.01 10.86
CA ALA A 141 -7.12 7.69 9.59
C ALA A 141 -7.33 8.93 8.71
N SER A 142 -7.66 10.09 9.30
CA SER A 142 -7.77 11.36 8.58
C SER A 142 -6.44 11.83 8.01
N ILE A 143 -5.35 11.71 8.76
CA ILE A 143 -4.01 12.07 8.28
C ILE A 143 -3.59 11.16 7.11
N PHE A 144 -3.79 9.85 7.26
CA PHE A 144 -3.54 8.90 6.18
C PHE A 144 -4.35 9.25 4.92
N GLN A 145 -5.63 9.56 5.09
CA GLN A 145 -6.52 9.93 4.00
C GLN A 145 -6.00 11.18 3.27
N GLU A 146 -5.62 12.23 4.00
CA GLU A 146 -5.15 13.49 3.42
C GLU A 146 -3.92 13.26 2.54
N ILE A 147 -2.91 12.53 3.04
CA ILE A 147 -1.70 12.22 2.28
C ILE A 147 -2.02 11.38 1.03
N CYS A 148 -2.87 10.35 1.18
CA CYS A 148 -3.23 9.47 0.07
C CYS A 148 -4.05 10.19 -0.99
N TYR A 149 -5.01 11.02 -0.58
CA TYR A 149 -5.88 11.75 -1.49
C TYR A 149 -5.12 12.84 -2.25
N ALA A 150 -4.27 13.60 -1.56
CA ALA A 150 -3.44 14.65 -2.17
C ALA A 150 -2.47 14.10 -3.23
N ASN A 151 -2.08 12.82 -3.10
CA ASN A 151 -1.14 12.16 -4.00
C ASN A 151 -1.77 10.97 -4.74
N LYS A 152 -3.10 10.91 -4.90
CA LYS A 152 -3.82 9.77 -5.48
C LYS A 152 -3.35 9.36 -6.88
N ASP A 153 -2.84 10.33 -7.64
CA ASP A 153 -2.36 10.10 -9.01
C ASP A 153 -0.90 9.62 -9.05
N ARG A 154 -0.20 9.65 -7.91
CA ARG A 154 1.24 9.31 -7.79
C ARG A 154 1.52 8.16 -6.84
N LEU A 155 0.63 7.90 -5.87
CA LEU A 155 0.76 6.81 -4.91
C LEU A 155 -0.14 5.64 -5.27
N SER A 156 0.38 4.43 -5.13
CA SER A 156 -0.40 3.19 -5.08
C SER A 156 -0.37 2.64 -3.65
N ALA A 157 -1.30 3.12 -2.82
CA ALA A 157 -1.42 2.74 -1.42
C ALA A 157 -2.89 2.40 -1.08
N GLY A 158 -3.13 1.13 -0.78
CA GLY A 158 -4.33 0.65 -0.09
C GLY A 158 -3.98 0.39 1.37
N LEU A 159 -4.69 1.05 2.29
CA LEU A 159 -4.37 1.01 3.71
C LEU A 159 -5.60 0.61 4.52
N ILE A 160 -5.39 -0.24 5.52
CA ILE A 160 -6.40 -0.50 6.55
C ILE A 160 -5.80 -0.01 7.86
N ILE A 161 -6.46 0.95 8.49
CA ILE A 161 -6.05 1.53 9.77
C ILE A 161 -6.97 0.94 10.82
N ALA A 162 -6.37 0.40 11.87
CA ALA A 162 -7.13 -0.08 13.01
C ALA A 162 -6.43 0.29 14.30
N GLY A 163 -7.24 0.65 15.28
CA GLY A 163 -6.76 1.13 16.57
C GLY A 163 -7.81 0.95 17.64
N TRP A 164 -7.35 1.08 18.87
CA TRP A 164 -8.21 1.08 20.04
C TRP A 164 -8.08 2.43 20.76
N ASP A 165 -9.21 3.04 21.08
CA ASP A 165 -9.25 4.27 21.88
C ASP A 165 -10.33 4.18 22.97
N GLU A 166 -10.13 4.92 24.06
CA GLU A 166 -11.03 4.88 25.22
C GLU A 166 -12.46 5.37 24.92
N ARG A 167 -12.62 6.20 23.89
CA ARG A 167 -13.90 6.86 23.59
C ARG A 167 -14.82 5.98 22.75
N PHE A 168 -14.26 5.26 21.79
CA PHE A 168 -15.03 4.48 20.82
C PHE A 168 -14.63 3.01 20.74
N GLY A 169 -13.66 2.57 21.55
CA GLY A 169 -13.18 1.19 21.54
C GLY A 169 -12.38 0.87 20.28
N GLY A 170 -12.51 -0.37 19.80
CA GLY A 170 -11.87 -0.83 18.56
C GLY A 170 -12.52 -0.20 17.33
N GLN A 171 -11.70 0.35 16.43
CA GLN A 171 -12.17 0.96 15.19
C GLN A 171 -11.37 0.44 13.99
N VAL A 172 -12.05 0.28 12.85
CA VAL A 172 -11.44 -0.05 11.56
C VAL A 172 -11.81 1.01 10.53
N TYR A 173 -10.81 1.50 9.82
CA TYR A 173 -10.92 2.44 8.71
C TYR A 173 -10.19 1.88 7.49
N SER A 174 -10.85 1.89 6.34
CA SER A 174 -10.30 1.49 5.06
C SER A 174 -10.06 2.71 4.17
N ILE A 175 -8.88 2.76 3.56
CA ILE A 175 -8.48 3.75 2.57
C ILE A 175 -8.09 3.00 1.30
N PRO A 176 -9.01 2.83 0.34
CA PRO A 176 -8.71 2.19 -0.92
C PRO A 176 -7.85 3.08 -1.82
N LEU A 177 -7.42 2.51 -2.95
CA LEU A 177 -6.80 3.28 -4.03
C LEU A 177 -7.75 4.41 -4.46
N GLY A 178 -7.26 5.65 -4.38
CA GLY A 178 -8.05 6.87 -4.59
C GLY A 178 -8.15 7.76 -3.35
N GLY A 179 -7.85 7.23 -2.15
CA GLY A 179 -7.71 8.04 -0.94
C GLY A 179 -9.02 8.44 -0.27
N SER A 180 -10.13 7.77 -0.57
CA SER A 180 -11.37 7.91 0.21
C SER A 180 -11.23 7.27 1.59
N LEU A 181 -12.04 7.68 2.57
CA LEU A 181 -12.01 7.13 3.93
C LEU A 181 -13.35 6.47 4.27
N HIS A 182 -13.30 5.20 4.69
CA HIS A 182 -14.49 4.43 5.03
C HIS A 182 -14.35 3.76 6.40
N LYS A 183 -15.28 4.06 7.32
CA LYS A 183 -15.40 3.34 8.59
C LYS A 183 -16.21 2.07 8.37
N GLN A 184 -15.70 0.92 8.81
CA GLN A 184 -16.34 -0.38 8.62
C GLN A 184 -16.22 -1.23 9.89
N ALA A 185 -17.09 -2.24 10.05
CA ALA A 185 -16.95 -3.22 11.14
C ALA A 185 -15.83 -4.24 10.86
N TYR A 186 -15.64 -4.56 9.57
CA TYR A 186 -14.48 -5.27 9.08
C TYR A 186 -14.07 -4.69 7.72
N ALA A 187 -12.79 -4.80 7.39
CA ALA A 187 -12.25 -4.41 6.11
C ALA A 187 -11.30 -5.49 5.60
N ILE A 188 -11.35 -5.75 4.29
CA ILE A 188 -10.41 -6.64 3.59
C ILE A 188 -9.76 -5.86 2.46
N GLY A 189 -8.49 -6.16 2.19
CA GLY A 189 -7.69 -5.44 1.20
C GLY A 189 -6.58 -6.30 0.62
N GLY A 190 -5.98 -5.78 -0.45
CA GLY A 190 -4.98 -6.49 -1.27
C GLY A 190 -5.60 -7.42 -2.31
N SER A 191 -4.77 -7.99 -3.20
CA SER A 191 -5.20 -8.87 -4.30
C SER A 191 -5.98 -10.10 -3.82
N GLY A 192 -5.57 -10.69 -2.68
CA GLY A 192 -6.16 -11.91 -2.15
C GLY A 192 -7.54 -11.71 -1.51
N SER A 193 -7.94 -10.46 -1.26
CA SER A 193 -9.26 -10.14 -0.70
C SER A 193 -10.42 -10.58 -1.61
N THR A 194 -10.19 -10.59 -2.93
CA THR A 194 -11.20 -10.97 -3.93
C THR A 194 -11.71 -12.40 -3.78
N TYR A 195 -10.89 -13.32 -3.26
CA TYR A 195 -11.26 -14.73 -3.07
C TYR A 195 -12.08 -14.99 -1.81
N ILE A 196 -12.17 -14.04 -0.89
CA ILE A 196 -12.69 -14.27 0.47
C ILE A 196 -13.93 -13.45 0.82
N TYR A 197 -14.50 -12.69 -0.11
CA TYR A 197 -15.77 -11.98 0.11
C TYR A 197 -16.87 -12.94 0.60
N GLY A 198 -17.11 -14.03 -0.13
CA GLY A 198 -18.14 -15.01 0.27
C GLY A 198 -17.84 -15.73 1.60
N TYR A 199 -16.55 -15.91 1.93
CA TYR A 199 -16.17 -16.44 3.25
C TYR A 199 -16.49 -15.44 4.36
N CYS A 200 -16.18 -14.16 4.15
CA CYS A 200 -16.46 -13.10 5.11
C CYS A 200 -17.96 -12.97 5.35
N ASP A 201 -18.77 -12.94 4.29
CA ASP A 201 -20.23 -12.81 4.40
C ASP A 201 -20.87 -13.99 5.16
N ALA A 202 -20.34 -15.21 4.99
CA ALA A 202 -20.88 -16.40 5.64
C ALA A 202 -20.46 -16.56 7.12
N ASN A 203 -19.27 -16.06 7.49
CA ASN A 203 -18.68 -16.35 8.80
C ASN A 203 -18.61 -15.12 9.72
N TRP A 204 -18.71 -13.91 9.18
CA TRP A 204 -18.69 -12.69 9.99
C TRP A 204 -20.00 -12.49 10.75
N LYS A 205 -19.89 -11.97 11.97
CA LYS A 205 -20.97 -11.65 12.88
C LYS A 205 -20.58 -10.42 13.67
N GLU A 206 -21.57 -9.60 13.99
CA GLU A 206 -21.38 -8.45 14.86
C GLU A 206 -21.13 -8.90 16.31
N GLY A 207 -20.22 -8.23 17.01
CA GLY A 207 -19.97 -8.48 18.43
C GLY A 207 -19.31 -9.82 18.77
N MET A 208 -18.50 -10.39 17.86
CA MET A 208 -17.70 -11.59 18.16
C MET A 208 -16.87 -11.45 19.43
N GLU A 209 -16.71 -12.55 20.15
CA GLU A 209 -15.71 -12.68 21.22
C GLU A 209 -14.29 -12.79 20.63
N LYS A 210 -13.26 -12.49 21.43
CA LYS A 210 -11.85 -12.44 20.97
C LYS A 210 -11.44 -13.70 20.19
N ASP A 211 -11.72 -14.89 20.71
CA ASP A 211 -11.32 -16.15 20.09
C ASP A 211 -12.10 -16.46 18.80
N GLU A 212 -13.38 -16.08 18.73
CA GLU A 212 -14.18 -16.21 17.51
C GLU A 212 -13.62 -15.29 16.41
N ALA A 213 -13.30 -14.04 16.76
CA ALA A 213 -12.72 -13.09 15.84
C ALA A 213 -11.31 -13.51 15.35
N VAL A 214 -10.46 -14.03 16.25
CA VAL A 214 -9.14 -14.59 15.87
C VAL A 214 -9.30 -15.74 14.88
N ASN A 215 -10.23 -16.66 15.13
CA ASN A 215 -10.49 -17.79 14.24
C ASN A 215 -11.09 -17.34 12.89
N PHE A 216 -11.96 -16.33 12.90
CA PHE A 216 -12.50 -15.73 11.68
C PHE A 216 -11.39 -15.14 10.79
N VAL A 217 -10.53 -14.28 11.34
CA VAL A 217 -9.43 -13.64 10.58
C VAL A 217 -8.44 -14.68 10.07
N LYS A 218 -8.05 -15.64 10.92
CA LYS A 218 -7.14 -16.73 10.54
C LYS A 218 -7.73 -17.57 9.41
N GLY A 219 -9.02 -17.94 9.50
CA GLY A 219 -9.70 -18.71 8.47
C GLY A 219 -9.79 -17.96 7.14
N ALA A 220 -10.15 -16.67 7.19
CA ALA A 220 -10.21 -15.82 6.01
C ALA A 220 -8.84 -15.69 5.32
N LEU A 221 -7.79 -15.39 6.08
CA LEU A 221 -6.43 -15.29 5.51
C LEU A 221 -5.93 -16.63 4.96
N ARG A 222 -6.27 -17.74 5.61
CA ARG A 222 -5.91 -19.08 5.10
C ARG A 222 -6.57 -19.37 3.76
N GLU A 223 -7.86 -19.06 3.59
CA GLU A 223 -8.54 -19.23 2.30
C GLU A 223 -7.94 -18.32 1.22
N ALA A 224 -7.64 -17.06 1.55
CA ALA A 224 -6.98 -16.17 0.60
C ALA A 224 -5.59 -16.66 0.17
N ILE A 225 -4.76 -17.11 1.13
CA ILE A 225 -3.42 -17.66 0.86
C ILE A 225 -3.48 -18.90 -0.03
N LYS A 226 -4.53 -19.71 0.09
CA LYS A 226 -4.73 -20.91 -0.72
C LYS A 226 -4.96 -20.60 -2.20
N TRP A 227 -5.69 -19.53 -2.51
CA TRP A 227 -6.14 -19.21 -3.86
C TRP A 227 -5.32 -18.11 -4.54
N ASP A 228 -4.80 -17.14 -3.79
CA ASP A 228 -3.98 -16.06 -4.35
C ASP A 228 -2.51 -16.46 -4.46
N GLY A 229 -2.03 -16.68 -5.69
CA GLY A 229 -0.64 -17.08 -5.96
C GLY A 229 0.41 -16.07 -5.50
N SER A 230 0.02 -14.81 -5.31
CA SER A 230 0.93 -13.74 -4.90
C SER A 230 0.89 -13.50 -3.38
N SER A 231 -0.07 -14.09 -2.66
CA SER A 231 -0.12 -14.15 -1.19
C SER A 231 0.51 -15.44 -0.65
N GLY A 232 0.93 -15.43 0.62
CA GLY A 232 1.35 -16.66 1.31
C GLY A 232 2.35 -16.46 2.44
N GLY A 233 2.99 -17.56 2.84
CA GLY A 233 3.92 -17.56 3.98
C GLY A 233 3.17 -17.73 5.30
N VAL A 234 3.52 -16.92 6.29
CA VAL A 234 2.95 -16.94 7.65
C VAL A 234 1.78 -15.97 7.74
N ILE A 235 0.85 -16.24 8.66
CA ILE A 235 -0.17 -15.27 9.05
C ILE A 235 0.36 -14.50 10.25
N ARG A 236 0.48 -13.18 10.10
CA ARG A 236 0.77 -12.26 11.20
C ARG A 236 -0.54 -11.62 11.64
N MET A 237 -0.73 -11.50 12.94
CA MET A 237 -1.93 -10.90 13.52
C MET A 237 -1.56 -10.00 14.70
N VAL A 238 -2.29 -8.91 14.85
CA VAL A 238 -2.17 -8.01 16.00
C VAL A 238 -3.57 -7.83 16.59
N VAL A 239 -3.73 -8.20 17.85
CA VAL A 239 -4.94 -7.98 18.63
C VAL A 239 -4.73 -6.72 19.47
N LEU A 240 -5.57 -5.71 19.28
CA LEU A 240 -5.54 -4.46 20.03
C LEU A 240 -6.73 -4.42 20.97
N THR A 241 -6.42 -4.23 22.26
CA THR A 241 -7.40 -4.04 23.34
C THR A 241 -7.00 -2.86 24.21
N LYS A 242 -7.76 -2.60 25.27
CA LYS A 242 -7.39 -1.65 26.32
C LYS A 242 -6.01 -1.91 26.95
N GLU A 243 -5.61 -3.18 27.02
CA GLU A 243 -4.35 -3.59 27.67
C GLU A 243 -3.13 -3.32 26.78
N GLY A 244 -3.35 -3.14 25.47
CA GLY A 244 -2.32 -2.89 24.48
C GLY A 244 -2.39 -3.85 23.30
N ALA A 245 -1.26 -3.96 22.60
CA ALA A 245 -1.11 -4.77 21.40
C ALA A 245 -0.50 -6.14 21.72
N ASP A 246 -1.21 -7.20 21.33
CA ASP A 246 -0.74 -8.58 21.40
C ASP A 246 -0.49 -9.11 19.99
N ARG A 247 0.73 -9.59 19.73
CA ARG A 247 1.17 -10.01 18.39
C ARG A 247 1.20 -11.53 18.28
N HIS A 248 0.41 -12.06 17.37
CA HIS A 248 0.36 -13.50 17.11
C HIS A 248 1.03 -13.81 15.77
N LEU A 249 1.68 -14.97 15.71
CA LEU A 249 2.32 -15.51 14.52
C LEU A 249 1.84 -16.95 14.31
N TYR A 250 1.24 -17.21 13.14
CA TYR A 250 0.80 -18.54 12.76
C TYR A 250 1.59 -19.04 11.55
N LEU A 251 2.17 -20.22 11.69
CA LEU A 251 3.06 -20.80 10.71
C LEU A 251 2.30 -21.79 9.80
N PRO A 252 2.69 -21.92 8.51
CA PRO A 252 2.02 -22.82 7.58
C PRO A 252 2.27 -24.31 7.88
N ASP A 253 3.41 -24.66 8.49
CA ASP A 253 3.78 -26.03 8.88
C ASP A 253 2.88 -26.62 9.97
N THR A 254 2.31 -25.77 10.83
CA THR A 254 1.33 -26.16 11.85
C THR A 254 -0.11 -26.10 11.35
N ASP A 255 -0.34 -25.98 10.04
CA ASP A 255 -1.66 -25.67 9.46
C ASP A 255 -2.27 -24.41 10.12
N TYR A 256 -1.41 -23.42 10.40
CA TYR A 256 -1.75 -22.18 11.09
C TYR A 256 -2.37 -22.37 12.49
N LYS A 257 -2.12 -23.48 13.17
CA LYS A 257 -2.54 -23.68 14.58
C LYS A 257 -1.72 -22.80 15.53
N VAL A 258 -2.33 -22.40 16.65
CA VAL A 258 -1.68 -21.61 17.72
C VAL A 258 -0.51 -22.42 18.26
N ARG A 259 0.67 -21.81 18.33
CA ARG A 259 1.82 -22.40 19.00
C ARG A 259 1.64 -22.19 20.51
N HIS A 260 1.24 -23.23 21.23
CA HIS A 260 1.34 -23.27 22.68
C HIS A 260 2.79 -23.67 23.00
N ASP A 261 3.69 -22.69 23.06
CA ASP A 261 5.00 -22.87 23.69
C ASP A 261 4.83 -22.70 25.22
#